data_AF-A0A1F9XUQ5-F1
#
_entry.id   AF-A0A1F9XUQ5-F1
#
_cell.length_a   1.000
_cell.length_b   1.000
_cell.length_c   1.000
_cell.angle_alpha   90.00
_cell.angle_beta   90.00
_cell.angle_gamma   90.00
#
_symmetry.space_group_name_H-M   'P 1'
#
loop_
_entity.id
_entity.type
_entity.pdbx_description
1 polymer ?
#
loop_
_entity_poly.entity_id
_entity_poly.type
_entity_poly.pdbx_seq_one_letter_code
_entity_poly.pdbx_strand_id
1 'polypeptide(L)'
;MKKSIVSVLFVFCAVCSTRVQARPFAEYEHANYLFMSMGGSQEKLQLQRRIIENLPPGIQVRLYYSYFPDLDVNDPPNVGSFRYDMDSLWARDVLPYAVMRPEGWTFVWPYDQDFGDFAVQFNRPMINSGSYIAGGNLMADRHGNCFTVDKNPAFLESVLEKNYGCKTTTVFPELGGIGHIDERLKIISDTEVLVDEPSFIPALKNMGYKVTLLPRPQAPYGNYSNSLLINGVVFMPVYGEPSDEEALRIYRSFNLKVVPLNSSFLIANKGAIHCMTMTYP
;
A
#
# COMPACT_ATOMS: atom_id res chain seq x y z
N MET A 1 -72.20 -12.27 13.67
CA MET A 1 -70.89 -12.69 14.21
C MET A 1 -69.79 -12.03 13.38
N LYS A 2 -69.12 -11.02 13.94
CA LYS A 2 -67.97 -10.34 13.33
C LYS A 2 -66.74 -11.25 13.49
N LYS A 3 -66.04 -11.58 12.40
CA LYS A 3 -64.68 -12.14 12.47
C LYS A 3 -63.70 -11.10 11.96
N SER A 4 -62.79 -10.73 12.86
CA SER A 4 -61.78 -9.70 12.73
C SER A 4 -60.78 -9.99 11.61
N ILE A 5 -60.44 -8.94 10.87
CA ILE A 5 -59.26 -8.88 10.02
C ILE A 5 -58.06 -8.72 10.97
N VAL A 6 -57.18 -9.71 11.01
CA VAL A 6 -55.87 -9.59 11.67
C VAL A 6 -54.93 -8.93 10.67
N SER A 7 -54.69 -7.63 10.86
CA SER A 7 -53.63 -6.92 10.17
C SER A 7 -52.29 -7.44 10.71
N VAL A 8 -51.57 -8.20 9.89
CA VAL A 8 -50.17 -8.54 10.15
C VAL A 8 -49.35 -7.26 9.95
N LEU A 9 -48.97 -6.64 11.06
CA LEU A 9 -48.05 -5.51 11.08
C LEU A 9 -46.67 -6.05 10.67
N PHE A 10 -46.28 -5.84 9.42
CA PHE A 10 -44.89 -5.99 9.02
C PHE A 10 -44.10 -4.90 9.74
N VAL A 11 -43.41 -5.26 10.82
CA VAL A 11 -42.35 -4.44 11.38
C VAL A 11 -41.24 -4.45 10.35
N PHE A 12 -41.22 -3.42 9.50
CA PHE A 12 -40.02 -3.06 8.76
C PHE A 12 -38.94 -2.77 9.80
N CYS A 13 -38.06 -3.74 10.02
CA CYS A 13 -36.79 -3.48 10.67
C CYS A 13 -36.03 -2.57 9.71
N ALA A 14 -36.10 -1.26 9.96
CA ALA A 14 -35.21 -0.30 9.35
C ALA A 14 -33.81 -0.67 9.86
N VAL A 15 -33.12 -1.54 9.11
CA VAL A 15 -31.68 -1.66 9.21
C VAL A 15 -31.15 -0.33 8.73
N CYS A 16 -31.03 0.61 9.65
CA CYS A 16 -30.17 1.76 9.50
C CYS A 16 -28.79 1.15 9.26
N SER A 17 -28.38 1.10 7.99
CA SER A 17 -27.03 0.73 7.59
C SER A 17 -26.13 1.82 8.16
N THR A 18 -25.73 1.67 9.41
CA THR A 18 -24.62 2.43 9.97
C THR A 18 -23.43 2.03 9.12
N ARG A 19 -23.03 2.90 8.19
CA ARG A 19 -21.77 2.77 7.44
C ARG A 19 -20.72 2.38 8.47
N VAL A 20 -20.18 1.17 8.35
CA VAL A 20 -19.09 0.75 9.23
C VAL A 20 -17.98 1.79 9.03
N GLN A 21 -17.52 2.37 10.13
CA GLN A 21 -16.52 3.44 10.12
C GLN A 21 -15.15 2.82 9.80
N ALA A 22 -14.96 2.41 8.55
CA ALA A 22 -13.74 1.85 8.03
C ALA A 22 -12.91 2.93 7.32
N ARG A 23 -11.60 2.71 7.25
CA ARG A 23 -10.68 3.48 6.39
C ARG A 23 -9.47 2.63 6.02
N PRO A 24 -8.78 2.92 4.91
CA PRO A 24 -7.51 2.27 4.63
C PRO A 24 -6.50 2.57 5.74
N PHE A 25 -5.58 1.64 5.96
CA PHE A 25 -4.36 1.90 6.71
C PHE A 25 -3.46 2.82 5.88
N ALA A 26 -3.05 3.96 6.44
CA ALA A 26 -2.17 4.88 5.77
C ALA A 26 -0.71 4.55 6.08
N GLU A 27 0.15 4.57 5.07
CA GLU A 27 1.52 4.04 5.20
C GLU A 27 2.42 4.77 6.19
N TYR A 28 2.08 6.02 6.52
CA TYR A 28 2.79 6.83 7.50
C TYR A 28 2.27 6.63 8.94
N GLU A 29 1.26 5.78 9.13
CA GLU A 29 0.87 5.29 10.45
C GLU A 29 1.87 4.25 10.97
N HIS A 30 1.74 3.91 12.26
CA HIS A 30 2.61 2.92 12.88
C HIS A 30 2.31 1.52 12.32
N ALA A 31 3.29 0.91 11.68
CA ALA A 31 3.25 -0.46 11.22
C ALA A 31 4.00 -1.39 12.18
N ASN A 32 3.49 -2.59 12.37
CA ASN A 32 4.14 -3.65 13.12
C ASN A 32 4.81 -4.69 12.21
N TYR A 33 4.37 -4.80 10.96
CA TYR A 33 4.84 -5.82 10.03
C TYR A 33 5.36 -5.24 8.72
N LEU A 34 6.39 -5.89 8.18
CA LEU A 34 6.87 -5.69 6.82
C LEU A 34 6.87 -7.04 6.09
N PHE A 35 6.22 -7.09 4.93
CA PHE A 35 6.16 -8.26 4.07
C PHE A 35 6.97 -8.03 2.79
N MET A 36 7.71 -9.06 2.38
CA MET A 36 8.46 -9.10 1.12
C MET A 36 8.51 -10.53 0.59
N SER A 37 8.66 -10.72 -0.72
CA SER A 37 8.88 -12.05 -1.31
C SER A 37 10.27 -12.59 -1.01
N MET A 38 10.38 -13.89 -0.74
CA MET A 38 11.65 -14.63 -0.69
C MET A 38 12.28 -14.79 -2.07
N GLY A 39 13.55 -15.19 -2.10
CA GLY A 39 14.28 -15.54 -3.32
C GLY A 39 14.51 -14.36 -4.27
N GLY A 40 14.92 -14.66 -5.52
CA GLY A 40 15.20 -13.67 -6.56
C GLY A 40 16.71 -13.45 -6.80
N SER A 41 17.06 -12.35 -7.49
CA SER A 41 18.45 -12.06 -7.85
C SER A 41 19.30 -11.71 -6.62
N GLN A 42 20.63 -11.78 -6.76
CA GLN A 42 21.56 -11.42 -5.67
C GLN A 42 21.39 -9.94 -5.25
N GLU A 43 21.15 -9.05 -6.20
CA GLU A 43 20.89 -7.63 -5.96
C GLU A 43 19.61 -7.43 -5.13
N LYS A 44 18.55 -8.20 -5.42
CA LYS A 44 17.32 -8.18 -4.62
C LYS A 44 17.59 -8.61 -3.18
N LEU A 45 18.28 -9.74 -2.99
CA LEU A 45 18.57 -10.27 -1.66
C LEU A 45 19.43 -9.29 -0.85
N GLN A 46 20.41 -8.64 -1.48
CA GLN A 46 21.20 -7.58 -0.86
C GLN A 46 20.36 -6.35 -0.50
N LEU A 47 19.45 -5.92 -1.38
CA LEU A 47 18.53 -4.82 -1.11
C LEU A 47 17.62 -5.14 0.09
N GLN A 48 17.03 -6.34 0.14
CA GLN A 48 16.19 -6.79 1.24
C GLN A 48 16.95 -6.84 2.57
N ARG A 49 18.17 -7.37 2.55
CA ARG A 49 19.04 -7.39 3.74
C ARG A 49 19.30 -5.97 4.25
N ARG A 50 19.61 -5.01 3.35
CA ARG A 50 19.80 -3.61 3.73
C ARG A 50 18.53 -2.96 4.29
N ILE A 51 17.34 -3.34 3.81
CA ILE A 51 16.08 -2.92 4.43
C ILE A 51 16.03 -3.44 5.87
N ILE A 52 16.15 -4.76 6.05
CA ILE A 52 16.03 -5.43 7.35
C ILE A 52 16.99 -4.85 8.39
N GLU A 53 18.26 -4.64 8.02
CA GLU A 53 19.30 -4.08 8.90
C GLU A 53 19.03 -2.64 9.36
N ASN A 54 18.21 -1.89 8.62
CA ASN A 54 17.95 -0.48 8.87
C ASN A 54 16.53 -0.21 9.36
N LEU A 55 15.73 -1.26 9.57
CA LEU A 55 14.36 -1.14 10.07
C LEU A 55 14.32 -0.51 11.47
N PRO A 56 13.24 0.22 11.78
CA PRO A 56 12.90 0.57 13.15
C PRO A 56 12.85 -0.69 14.04
N PRO A 57 13.25 -0.58 15.33
CA PRO A 57 13.13 -1.70 16.25
C PRO A 57 11.66 -2.12 16.41
N GLY A 58 11.43 -3.42 16.61
CA GLY A 58 10.10 -3.99 16.85
C GLY A 58 9.35 -4.44 15.59
N ILE A 59 9.79 -4.06 14.39
CA ILE A 59 9.16 -4.52 13.14
C ILE A 59 9.34 -6.03 12.97
N GLN A 60 8.23 -6.71 12.74
CA GLN A 60 8.17 -8.12 12.37
C GLN A 60 8.26 -8.28 10.86
N VAL A 61 9.35 -8.87 10.38
CA VAL A 61 9.52 -9.14 8.95
C VAL A 61 8.93 -10.50 8.62
N ARG A 62 8.11 -10.56 7.57
CA ARG A 62 7.51 -11.78 7.04
C ARG A 62 7.93 -11.97 5.59
N LEU A 63 8.83 -12.92 5.37
CA LEU A 63 9.29 -13.25 4.04
C LEU A 63 8.41 -14.36 3.48
N TYR A 64 7.68 -14.06 2.40
CA TYR A 64 6.73 -15.00 1.83
C TYR A 64 7.28 -15.81 0.66
N TYR A 65 6.79 -17.03 0.50
CA TYR A 65 7.27 -17.99 -0.49
C TYR A 65 6.13 -18.87 -1.03
N SER A 66 6.26 -19.29 -2.30
CA SER A 66 5.36 -20.26 -2.95
C SER A 66 5.79 -21.72 -2.73
N TYR A 67 7.08 -21.98 -2.50
CA TYR A 67 7.66 -23.29 -2.17
C TYR A 67 8.60 -23.13 -0.97
N PHE A 68 8.71 -24.10 -0.05
CA PHE A 68 9.49 -23.98 1.20
C PHE A 68 11.02 -23.91 0.93
N PRO A 69 11.69 -22.74 1.00
CA PRO A 69 13.12 -22.73 1.26
C PRO A 69 13.37 -22.85 2.77
N ASP A 70 14.55 -23.34 3.12
CA ASP A 70 15.09 -23.13 4.46
C ASP A 70 15.37 -21.62 4.65
N LEU A 71 14.94 -21.06 5.79
CA LEU A 71 15.36 -19.72 6.21
C LEU A 71 16.89 -19.70 6.39
N ASP A 72 17.54 -18.57 6.11
CA ASP A 72 18.97 -18.44 6.43
C ASP A 72 19.10 -18.48 7.97
N VAL A 73 19.90 -19.42 8.48
CA VAL A 73 20.14 -19.60 9.93
C VAL A 73 20.71 -18.33 10.60
N ASN A 74 21.16 -17.37 9.81
CA ASN A 74 21.69 -16.09 10.26
C ASN A 74 20.66 -14.94 10.23
N ASP A 75 19.41 -15.20 9.86
CA ASP A 75 18.38 -14.16 9.84
C ASP A 75 18.07 -13.65 11.26
N PRO A 76 17.85 -12.33 11.45
CA PRO A 76 17.48 -11.77 12.75
C PRO A 76 16.21 -12.40 13.34
N PRO A 77 16.05 -12.45 14.68
CA PRO A 77 14.93 -13.14 15.33
C PRO A 77 13.55 -12.53 15.03
N ASN A 78 13.48 -11.31 14.49
CA ASN A 78 12.25 -10.67 14.05
C ASN A 78 11.88 -11.01 12.59
N VAL A 79 12.70 -11.78 11.88
CA VAL A 79 12.43 -12.31 10.54
C VAL A 79 11.81 -13.70 10.67
N GLY A 80 10.65 -13.88 10.05
CA GLY A 80 9.97 -15.16 9.97
C GLY A 80 9.51 -15.45 8.55
N SER A 81 9.37 -16.74 8.24
CA SER A 81 8.77 -17.18 6.99
C SER A 81 7.24 -17.05 7.04
N PHE A 82 6.63 -16.87 5.87
CA PHE A 82 5.18 -16.80 5.73
C PHE A 82 4.77 -17.57 4.46
N ARG A 83 3.92 -18.59 4.57
CA ARG A 83 3.56 -19.36 3.38
C ARG A 83 2.56 -18.54 2.56
N TYR A 84 2.86 -18.31 1.28
CA TYR A 84 1.92 -17.63 0.39
C TYR A 84 2.07 -18.13 -1.04
N ASP A 85 1.03 -18.79 -1.54
CA ASP A 85 1.04 -19.48 -2.83
C ASP A 85 0.83 -18.51 -4.02
N MET A 86 1.60 -17.43 -4.03
CA MET A 86 1.77 -16.55 -5.19
C MET A 86 3.26 -16.29 -5.43
N ASP A 87 3.72 -16.67 -6.61
CA ASP A 87 5.09 -16.41 -7.06
C ASP A 87 5.16 -15.02 -7.71
N SER A 88 5.28 -13.99 -6.87
CA SER A 88 5.44 -12.61 -7.33
C SER A 88 6.45 -11.87 -6.48
N LEU A 89 7.32 -11.11 -7.15
CA LEU A 89 8.21 -10.14 -6.52
C LEU A 89 7.44 -9.01 -5.81
N TRP A 90 6.26 -8.68 -6.34
CA TRP A 90 5.53 -7.45 -6.05
C TRP A 90 4.56 -7.63 -4.90
N ALA A 91 5.09 -7.75 -3.69
CA ALA A 91 4.33 -7.88 -2.45
C ALA A 91 3.19 -6.87 -2.36
N ARG A 92 3.44 -5.62 -2.81
CA ARG A 92 2.47 -4.54 -2.79
C ARG A 92 1.21 -4.84 -3.58
N ASP A 93 1.34 -5.49 -4.72
CA ASP A 93 0.22 -5.70 -5.63
C ASP A 93 -0.50 -7.01 -5.37
N VAL A 94 0.22 -8.01 -4.86
CA VAL A 94 -0.33 -9.35 -4.65
C VAL A 94 -0.85 -9.59 -3.24
N LEU A 95 -0.42 -8.82 -2.25
CA LEU A 95 -0.87 -8.99 -0.87
C LEU A 95 -2.12 -8.14 -0.58
N PRO A 96 -3.00 -8.59 0.35
CA PRO A 96 -4.20 -7.84 0.70
C PRO A 96 -3.89 -6.49 1.33
N TYR A 97 -4.77 -5.52 1.12
CA TYR A 97 -4.67 -4.20 1.75
C TYR A 97 -5.23 -4.22 3.17
N ALA A 98 -4.62 -3.50 4.11
CA ALA A 98 -5.17 -3.36 5.46
C ALA A 98 -6.19 -2.24 5.55
N VAL A 99 -7.31 -2.53 6.21
CA VAL A 99 -8.39 -1.57 6.49
C VAL A 99 -8.65 -1.53 7.99
N MET A 100 -8.57 -0.33 8.55
CA MET A 100 -8.84 -0.02 9.94
C MET A 100 -10.35 0.02 10.19
N ARG A 101 -10.78 -0.49 11.35
CA ARG A 101 -12.16 -0.54 11.82
C ARG A 101 -12.22 -0.25 13.33
N PRO A 102 -13.38 0.08 13.91
CA PRO A 102 -13.49 0.34 15.35
C PRO A 102 -13.03 -0.84 16.22
N GLU A 103 -13.24 -2.07 15.75
CA GLU A 103 -12.87 -3.33 16.41
C GLU A 103 -11.42 -3.77 16.17
N GLY A 104 -10.64 -3.04 15.37
CA GLY A 104 -9.26 -3.38 15.00
C GLY A 104 -8.99 -3.13 13.52
N TRP A 105 -8.51 -4.15 12.81
CA TRP A 105 -8.25 -4.05 11.38
C TRP A 105 -8.46 -5.39 10.69
N THR A 106 -8.73 -5.34 9.39
CA THR A 106 -9.02 -6.48 8.52
C THR A 106 -8.21 -6.37 7.24
N PHE A 107 -8.08 -7.47 6.52
CA PHE A 107 -7.63 -7.48 5.15
C PHE A 107 -8.77 -7.21 4.17
N VAL A 108 -8.48 -6.49 3.10
CA VAL A 108 -9.27 -6.45 1.88
C VAL A 108 -8.43 -7.05 0.79
N TRP A 109 -8.92 -8.15 0.26
CA TRP A 109 -8.27 -8.87 -0.81
C TRP A 109 -8.66 -8.27 -2.16
N PRO A 110 -7.69 -8.04 -3.05
CA PRO A 110 -7.98 -7.43 -4.33
C PRO A 110 -8.46 -8.44 -5.38
N TYR A 111 -8.34 -9.76 -5.22
CA TYR A 111 -8.68 -10.69 -6.30
C TYR A 111 -10.05 -11.36 -6.12
N ASP A 112 -10.63 -11.87 -7.21
CA ASP A 112 -11.83 -12.71 -7.12
C ASP A 112 -11.50 -14.19 -6.83
N GLN A 113 -10.20 -14.51 -6.72
CA GLN A 113 -9.70 -15.86 -6.52
C GLN A 113 -9.58 -16.21 -5.03
N ASP A 114 -9.55 -17.52 -4.74
CA ASP A 114 -9.36 -18.05 -3.39
C ASP A 114 -8.05 -17.56 -2.76
N PHE A 115 -8.11 -17.29 -1.47
CA PHE A 115 -7.18 -16.49 -0.69
C PHE A 115 -6.13 -17.34 0.03
N GLY A 116 -6.18 -18.65 -0.23
CA GLY A 116 -5.50 -19.65 0.57
C GLY A 116 -5.82 -19.49 2.06
N ASP A 117 -4.83 -19.75 2.88
CA ASP A 117 -4.89 -19.65 4.34
C ASP A 117 -4.29 -18.33 4.86
N PHE A 118 -4.07 -17.30 4.03
CA PHE A 118 -3.40 -16.04 4.43
C PHE A 118 -4.01 -15.42 5.70
N ALA A 119 -5.33 -15.23 5.70
CA ALA A 119 -6.07 -14.67 6.82
C ALA A 119 -6.02 -15.55 8.09
N VAL A 120 -5.97 -16.88 7.91
CA VAL A 120 -5.85 -17.85 9.00
C VAL A 120 -4.44 -17.80 9.60
N GLN A 121 -3.41 -17.84 8.75
CA GLN A 121 -2.00 -17.74 9.16
C GLN A 121 -1.72 -16.41 9.88
N PHE A 122 -2.32 -15.31 9.41
CA PHE A 122 -2.16 -14.00 10.02
C PHE A 122 -3.16 -13.70 11.16
N ASN A 123 -4.09 -14.63 11.43
CA ASN A 123 -5.13 -14.50 12.47
C ASN A 123 -5.92 -13.18 12.38
N ARG A 124 -6.38 -12.82 11.18
CA ARG A 124 -7.18 -11.61 10.93
C ARG A 124 -8.33 -11.89 9.97
N PRO A 125 -9.46 -11.19 10.10
CA PRO A 125 -10.54 -11.26 9.12
C PRO A 125 -10.07 -10.76 7.75
N MET A 126 -10.77 -11.20 6.72
CA MET A 126 -10.51 -10.81 5.34
C MET A 126 -11.81 -10.63 4.58
N ILE A 127 -11.84 -9.63 3.72
CA ILE A 127 -12.98 -9.24 2.90
C ILE A 127 -12.59 -9.39 1.44
N ASN A 128 -13.44 -10.05 0.65
CA ASN A 128 -13.30 -10.04 -0.80
C ASN A 128 -13.78 -8.69 -1.36
N SER A 129 -12.94 -7.98 -2.13
CA SER A 129 -13.39 -6.78 -2.83
C SER A 129 -14.37 -7.10 -3.98
N GLY A 130 -14.30 -8.31 -4.53
CA GLY A 130 -14.97 -8.73 -5.77
C GLY A 130 -14.44 -8.01 -7.01
N SER A 131 -13.27 -7.37 -6.93
CA SER A 131 -12.71 -6.53 -8.00
C SER A 131 -11.22 -6.29 -7.82
N TYR A 132 -10.46 -6.48 -8.92
CA TYR A 132 -9.03 -6.25 -8.94
C TYR A 132 -8.65 -4.78 -8.77
N ILE A 133 -7.88 -4.51 -7.70
CA ILE A 133 -7.19 -3.24 -7.46
C ILE A 133 -5.77 -3.60 -7.02
N ALA A 134 -4.77 -3.26 -7.82
CA ALA A 134 -3.38 -3.44 -7.41
C ALA A 134 -3.09 -2.55 -6.20
N GLY A 135 -2.46 -3.08 -5.16
CA GLY A 135 -2.15 -2.29 -3.96
C GLY A 135 -1.25 -1.09 -4.25
N GLY A 136 -0.39 -1.15 -5.28
CA GLY A 136 0.41 -0.01 -5.73
C GLY A 136 -0.44 1.09 -6.38
N ASN A 137 -1.63 0.75 -6.86
CA ASN A 137 -2.61 1.70 -7.39
C ASN A 137 -3.62 2.20 -6.32
N LEU A 138 -3.32 2.02 -5.04
CA LEU A 138 -4.09 2.61 -3.94
C LEU A 138 -3.16 3.26 -2.92
N MET A 139 -3.24 4.58 -2.81
CA MET A 139 -2.58 5.35 -1.76
C MET A 139 -3.66 6.07 -0.94
N ALA A 140 -3.56 6.02 0.39
CA ALA A 140 -4.59 6.60 1.25
C ALA A 140 -4.01 7.27 2.49
N ASP A 141 -4.75 8.27 2.99
CA ASP A 141 -4.44 8.94 4.25
C ASP A 141 -5.30 8.45 5.42
N ARG A 142 -4.95 8.84 6.66
CA ARG A 142 -5.69 8.43 7.86
C ARG A 142 -7.09 9.03 7.96
N HIS A 143 -7.42 10.02 7.14
CA HIS A 143 -8.74 10.63 7.10
C HIS A 143 -9.69 9.84 6.18
N GLY A 144 -9.15 8.93 5.36
CA GLY A 144 -9.89 8.12 4.40
C GLY A 144 -9.96 8.77 3.02
N ASN A 145 -9.06 9.71 2.70
CA ASN A 145 -8.89 10.19 1.33
C ASN A 145 -8.04 9.19 0.56
N CYS A 146 -8.54 8.71 -0.56
CA CYS A 146 -7.91 7.71 -1.40
C CYS A 146 -7.53 8.28 -2.76
N PHE A 147 -6.37 7.87 -3.25
CA PHE A 147 -5.79 8.29 -4.52
C PHE A 147 -5.47 7.05 -5.35
N THR A 148 -5.83 7.11 -6.63
CA THR A 148 -5.59 6.06 -7.63
C THR A 148 -5.33 6.74 -8.98
N VAL A 149 -4.81 6.01 -9.96
CA VAL A 149 -4.86 6.41 -11.36
C VAL A 149 -5.73 5.44 -12.15
N ASP A 150 -6.51 5.93 -13.11
CA ASP A 150 -7.24 5.08 -14.06
C ASP A 150 -7.64 5.88 -15.32
N LYS A 151 -7.95 5.16 -16.39
CA LYS A 151 -8.64 5.67 -17.59
C LYS A 151 -10.17 5.64 -17.43
N ASN A 152 -10.72 4.86 -16.49
CA ASN A 152 -12.17 4.72 -16.24
C ASN A 152 -12.54 4.88 -14.73
N PRO A 153 -12.71 6.12 -14.24
CA PRO A 153 -12.79 6.42 -12.81
C PRO A 153 -14.04 5.89 -12.09
N ALA A 154 -15.18 5.82 -12.77
CA ALA A 154 -16.48 5.58 -12.11
C ALA A 154 -16.61 4.20 -11.46
N PHE A 155 -15.92 3.18 -11.99
CA PHE A 155 -15.95 1.84 -11.42
C PHE A 155 -15.15 1.74 -10.12
N LEU A 156 -13.97 2.35 -10.07
CA LEU A 156 -13.08 2.29 -8.92
C LEU A 156 -13.65 2.97 -7.68
N GLU A 157 -14.35 4.10 -7.85
CA GLU A 157 -14.90 4.88 -6.73
C GLU A 157 -15.82 4.02 -5.84
N SER A 158 -16.73 3.25 -6.46
CA SER A 158 -17.67 2.37 -5.76
C SER A 158 -16.97 1.25 -4.99
N VAL A 159 -15.96 0.62 -5.61
CA VAL A 159 -15.20 -0.49 -5.00
C VAL A 159 -14.37 0.01 -3.81
N LEU A 160 -13.70 1.15 -3.97
CA LEU A 160 -12.85 1.77 -2.94
C LEU A 160 -13.67 2.24 -1.73
N GLU A 161 -14.82 2.87 -1.97
CA GLU A 161 -15.71 3.29 -0.89
C GLU A 161 -16.27 2.08 -0.13
N LYS A 162 -16.81 1.09 -0.85
CA LYS A 162 -17.52 -0.05 -0.25
C LYS A 162 -16.59 -0.99 0.51
N ASN A 163 -15.44 -1.32 -0.06
CA ASN A 163 -14.59 -2.39 0.46
C ASN A 163 -13.40 -1.85 1.27
N TYR A 164 -12.79 -0.76 0.81
CA TYR A 164 -11.57 -0.20 1.41
C TYR A 164 -11.85 0.89 2.46
N GLY A 165 -13.10 1.37 2.54
CA GLY A 165 -13.48 2.42 3.49
C GLY A 165 -13.02 3.82 3.07
N CYS A 166 -12.74 4.03 1.79
CA CYS A 166 -12.46 5.35 1.25
C CYS A 166 -13.67 6.27 1.45
N LYS A 167 -13.44 7.43 2.07
CA LYS A 167 -14.46 8.48 2.24
C LYS A 167 -14.51 9.42 1.06
N THR A 168 -13.34 9.69 0.48
CA THR A 168 -13.21 10.38 -0.79
C THR A 168 -12.26 9.59 -1.67
N THR A 169 -12.49 9.64 -2.97
CA THR A 169 -11.65 9.01 -3.98
C THR A 169 -11.30 10.06 -5.01
N THR A 170 -10.00 10.25 -5.24
CA THR A 170 -9.48 11.06 -6.34
C THR A 170 -8.82 10.15 -7.34
N VAL A 171 -9.40 10.07 -8.53
CA VAL A 171 -8.83 9.33 -9.66
C VAL A 171 -8.07 10.30 -10.56
N PHE A 172 -6.75 10.21 -10.54
CA PHE A 172 -5.90 10.97 -11.45
C PHE A 172 -5.77 10.28 -12.82
N PRO A 173 -5.43 11.02 -13.88
CA PRO A 173 -5.17 10.39 -15.18
C PRO A 173 -3.93 9.47 -15.10
N GLU A 174 -3.99 8.34 -15.80
CA GLU A 174 -2.83 7.47 -16.02
C GLU A 174 -1.87 8.12 -17.03
N LEU A 175 -0.65 8.46 -16.61
CA LEU A 175 0.33 9.24 -17.40
C LEU A 175 1.54 8.41 -17.86
N GLY A 176 1.42 7.07 -17.84
CA GLY A 176 2.47 6.12 -18.17
C GLY A 176 3.18 5.56 -16.94
N GLY A 177 4.14 4.65 -17.17
CA GLY A 177 4.65 3.76 -16.14
C GLY A 177 3.98 2.39 -16.25
N ILE A 178 3.77 1.73 -15.11
CA ILE A 178 2.86 0.57 -15.02
C ILE A 178 1.40 1.01 -14.76
N GLY A 179 1.18 2.30 -14.50
CA GLY A 179 -0.14 2.87 -14.31
C GLY A 179 -0.61 2.75 -12.87
N HIS A 180 0.30 2.91 -11.91
CA HIS A 180 0.00 2.89 -10.48
C HIS A 180 0.24 4.27 -9.84
N ILE A 181 -0.58 4.61 -8.84
CA ILE A 181 -0.46 5.88 -8.12
C ILE A 181 0.85 6.00 -7.33
N ASP A 182 1.42 4.89 -6.86
CA ASP A 182 2.69 4.86 -6.11
C ASP A 182 3.91 5.25 -6.96
N GLU A 183 3.80 5.23 -8.30
CA GLU A 183 4.79 5.80 -9.21
C GLU A 183 4.78 7.33 -9.18
N ARG A 184 3.70 7.95 -8.71
CA ARG A 184 3.44 9.38 -8.87
C ARG A 184 3.24 10.15 -7.58
N LEU A 185 2.79 9.49 -6.52
CA LEU A 185 2.35 10.13 -5.28
C LEU A 185 2.81 9.34 -4.06
N LYS A 186 3.38 10.04 -3.07
CA LYS A 186 3.73 9.48 -1.76
C LYS A 186 3.21 10.39 -0.65
N ILE A 187 2.39 9.86 0.24
CA ILE A 187 1.89 10.60 1.40
C ILE A 187 2.89 10.45 2.55
N ILE A 188 3.35 11.57 3.10
CA ILE A 188 4.34 11.60 4.18
C ILE A 188 3.67 11.81 5.54
N SER A 189 2.58 12.58 5.56
CA SER A 189 1.77 12.83 6.75
C SER A 189 0.36 13.28 6.37
N ASP A 190 -0.48 13.61 7.35
CA ASP A 190 -1.81 14.20 7.14
C ASP A 190 -1.79 15.50 6.33
N THR A 191 -0.64 16.16 6.23
CA THR A 191 -0.52 17.49 5.63
C THR A 191 0.51 17.57 4.51
N GLU A 192 1.38 16.58 4.35
CA GLU A 192 2.53 16.65 3.43
C GLU A 192 2.45 15.50 2.42
N VAL A 193 2.46 15.85 1.13
CA VAL A 193 2.43 14.90 0.02
C VAL A 193 3.55 15.22 -0.96
N LEU A 194 4.23 14.17 -1.43
CA LEU A 194 5.19 14.24 -2.52
C LEU A 194 4.52 13.78 -3.80
N VAL A 195 4.78 14.50 -4.90
CA VAL A 195 4.36 14.07 -6.24
C VAL A 195 5.51 14.20 -7.22
N ASP A 196 5.56 13.37 -8.26
CA ASP A 196 6.49 13.58 -9.39
C ASP A 196 5.79 14.24 -10.60
N GLU A 197 4.47 14.46 -10.50
CA GLU A 197 3.61 14.95 -11.58
C GLU A 197 2.97 16.30 -11.23
N PRO A 198 3.39 17.40 -11.90
CA PRO A 198 2.89 18.74 -11.60
C PRO A 198 1.37 18.90 -11.76
N SER A 199 0.74 18.16 -12.66
CA SER A 199 -0.71 18.25 -12.89
C SER A 199 -1.56 17.79 -11.69
N PHE A 200 -0.98 17.03 -10.74
CA PHE A 200 -1.71 16.57 -9.55
C PHE A 200 -1.77 17.65 -8.45
N ILE A 201 -0.87 18.63 -8.50
CA ILE A 201 -0.67 19.65 -7.46
C ILE A 201 -1.96 20.46 -7.16
N PRO A 202 -2.70 20.98 -8.15
CA PRO A 202 -3.87 21.82 -7.85
C PRO A 202 -4.95 21.06 -7.07
N ALA A 203 -5.22 19.81 -7.43
CA ALA A 203 -6.22 18.98 -6.75
C ALA A 203 -5.83 18.73 -5.28
N LEU A 204 -4.58 18.31 -5.04
CA LEU A 204 -4.08 18.04 -3.70
C LEU A 204 -4.03 19.30 -2.82
N LYS A 205 -3.64 20.45 -3.38
CA LYS A 205 -3.68 21.73 -2.64
C LYS A 205 -5.11 22.13 -2.28
N ASN A 206 -6.07 21.93 -3.18
CA ASN A 206 -7.48 22.20 -2.89
C ASN A 206 -8.03 21.30 -1.77
N MET A 207 -7.47 20.10 -1.60
CA MET A 207 -7.77 19.20 -0.48
C MET A 207 -7.04 19.57 0.83
N GLY A 208 -6.16 20.58 0.81
CA GLY A 208 -5.46 21.08 1.99
C GLY A 208 -4.05 20.52 2.20
N TYR A 209 -3.53 19.70 1.28
CA TYR A 209 -2.15 19.22 1.37
C TYR A 209 -1.14 20.31 0.99
N LYS A 210 -0.02 20.31 1.69
CA LYS A 210 1.23 20.90 1.19
C LYS A 210 1.87 19.87 0.27
N VAL A 211 2.12 20.30 -0.97
CA VAL A 211 2.59 19.42 -2.03
C VAL A 211 3.99 19.82 -2.42
N THR A 212 4.92 18.87 -2.36
CA THR A 212 6.31 19.05 -2.80
C THR A 212 6.55 18.20 -4.05
N LEU A 213 7.13 18.83 -5.09
CA LEU A 213 7.46 18.13 -6.33
C LEU A 213 8.81 17.40 -6.15
N LEU A 214 8.82 16.11 -6.46
CA LEU A 214 10.03 15.30 -6.60
C LEU A 214 10.61 15.46 -8.01
N PRO A 215 11.95 15.45 -8.15
CA PRO A 215 12.54 15.30 -9.48
C PRO A 215 12.17 13.95 -10.08
N ARG A 216 12.36 13.77 -11.39
CA ARG A 216 12.28 12.45 -12.03
C ARG A 216 13.69 11.98 -12.41
N PRO A 217 14.03 10.71 -12.17
CA PRO A 217 15.21 10.12 -12.77
C PRO A 217 15.04 10.01 -14.30
N GLN A 218 16.15 9.98 -15.01
CA GLN A 218 16.22 9.69 -16.45
C GLN A 218 16.03 8.20 -16.72
N ALA A 219 16.38 7.35 -15.74
CA ALA A 219 16.12 5.94 -15.74
C ALA A 219 14.66 5.63 -16.10
N PRO A 220 14.39 4.82 -17.15
CA PRO A 220 13.02 4.45 -17.51
C PRO A 220 12.38 3.69 -16.35
N TYR A 221 11.11 3.99 -16.04
CA TYR A 221 10.39 3.45 -14.87
C TYR A 221 11.02 3.79 -13.51
N GLY A 222 12.04 4.66 -13.44
CA GLY A 222 12.57 5.15 -12.18
C GLY A 222 11.62 6.18 -11.54
N ASN A 223 11.38 6.05 -10.24
CA ASN A 223 10.43 6.88 -9.51
C ASN A 223 10.84 7.01 -8.03
N TYR A 224 11.18 8.23 -7.59
CA TYR A 224 11.57 8.48 -6.20
C TYR A 224 10.38 8.42 -5.22
N SER A 225 9.15 8.56 -5.71
CA SER A 225 7.89 8.38 -4.97
C SER A 225 7.67 6.93 -4.52
N ASN A 226 8.20 5.95 -5.26
CA ASN A 226 8.02 4.51 -5.04
C ASN A 226 8.95 3.98 -3.93
N SER A 227 8.93 4.68 -2.80
CA SER A 227 9.71 4.43 -1.60
C SER A 227 8.89 3.69 -0.54
N LEU A 228 9.56 2.89 0.30
CA LEU A 228 8.95 2.35 1.51
C LEU A 228 9.09 3.37 2.64
N LEU A 229 7.97 3.77 3.23
CA LEU A 229 7.93 4.54 4.48
C LEU A 229 7.43 3.61 5.58
N ILE A 230 8.19 3.46 6.65
CA ILE A 230 7.81 2.63 7.80
C ILE A 230 8.34 3.25 9.11
N ASN A 231 7.44 3.62 10.01
CA ASN A 231 7.71 4.22 11.32
C ASN A 231 8.83 5.29 11.32
N GLY A 232 8.74 6.25 10.39
CA GLY A 232 9.69 7.37 10.29
C GLY A 232 10.99 7.09 9.53
N VAL A 233 11.17 5.88 9.00
CA VAL A 233 12.29 5.50 8.13
C VAL A 233 11.79 5.39 6.69
N VAL A 234 12.50 6.04 5.76
CA VAL A 234 12.25 5.95 4.32
C VAL A 234 13.37 5.17 3.66
N PHE A 235 13.02 4.11 2.96
CA PHE A 235 13.90 3.43 2.02
C PHE A 235 13.63 3.97 0.63
N MET A 236 14.50 4.87 0.18
CA MET A 236 14.31 5.62 -1.06
C MET A 236 15.06 4.93 -2.19
N PRO A 237 14.42 4.66 -3.35
CA PRO A 237 15.13 4.13 -4.50
C PRO A 237 16.09 5.21 -5.03
N VAL A 238 17.29 4.79 -5.39
CA VAL A 238 18.27 5.63 -6.11
C VAL A 238 18.75 4.90 -7.36
N TYR A 239 19.13 5.67 -8.38
CA TYR A 239 19.42 5.14 -9.71
C TYR A 239 20.84 5.40 -10.22
N GLY A 240 21.66 6.09 -9.41
CA GLY A 240 23.04 6.46 -9.79
C GLY A 240 23.07 7.73 -10.63
N GLU A 241 22.15 8.66 -10.37
CA GLU A 241 21.93 9.87 -11.17
C GLU A 241 22.02 11.15 -10.33
N PRO A 242 22.34 12.31 -10.94
CA PRO A 242 22.39 13.58 -10.21
C PRO A 242 21.08 13.96 -9.48
N SER A 243 19.93 13.52 -10.00
CA SER A 243 18.62 13.78 -9.39
C SER A 243 18.40 13.02 -8.07
N ASP A 244 19.21 11.99 -7.77
CA ASP A 244 19.15 11.23 -6.51
C ASP A 244 19.37 12.17 -5.31
N GLU A 245 20.35 13.07 -5.40
CA GLU A 245 20.70 13.99 -4.30
C GLU A 245 19.61 15.02 -4.02
N GLU A 246 18.89 15.46 -5.06
CA GLU A 246 17.74 16.35 -4.90
C GLU A 246 16.58 15.62 -4.20
N ALA A 247 16.24 14.41 -4.65
CA ALA A 247 15.22 13.59 -4.01
C ALA A 247 15.57 13.28 -2.54
N LEU A 248 16.83 12.92 -2.25
CA LEU A 248 17.30 12.68 -0.88
C LEU A 248 17.14 13.92 0.00
N ARG A 249 17.49 15.12 -0.49
CA ARG A 249 17.29 16.37 0.27
C ARG A 249 15.82 16.62 0.56
N ILE A 250 14.92 16.37 -0.40
CA ILE A 250 13.48 16.53 -0.21
C ILE A 250 12.99 15.60 0.89
N TYR A 251 13.25 14.30 0.81
CA TYR A 251 12.83 13.36 1.87
C TYR A 251 13.40 13.71 3.25
N ARG A 252 14.69 14.11 3.34
CA ARG A 252 15.33 14.51 4.60
C ARG A 252 14.70 15.77 5.21
N SER A 253 14.10 16.65 4.40
CA SER A 253 13.44 17.87 4.88
C SER A 253 12.21 17.60 5.74
N PHE A 254 11.63 16.40 5.67
CA PHE A 254 10.50 15.95 6.50
C PHE A 254 10.93 15.28 7.81
N ASN A 255 12.20 15.45 8.22
CA ASN A 255 12.75 14.86 9.45
C ASN A 255 12.64 13.32 9.51
N LEU A 256 12.66 12.67 8.34
CA LEU A 256 12.65 11.22 8.18
C LEU A 256 14.09 10.69 8.18
N LYS A 257 14.31 9.48 8.70
CA LYS A 257 15.57 8.77 8.48
C LYS A 257 15.56 8.19 7.07
N VAL A 258 16.38 8.74 6.17
CA VAL A 258 16.41 8.31 4.76
C VAL A 258 17.56 7.34 4.50
N VAL A 259 17.24 6.17 3.96
CA VAL A 259 18.16 5.09 3.57
C VAL A 259 18.11 4.94 2.04
N PRO A 260 19.12 5.42 1.29
CA PRO A 260 19.17 5.23 -0.16
C PRO A 260 19.52 3.77 -0.51
N LEU A 261 18.71 3.16 -1.39
CA LEU A 261 18.94 1.82 -1.91
C LEU A 261 18.97 1.83 -3.44
N ASN A 262 20.08 1.35 -4.03
CA ASN A 262 20.20 1.21 -5.48
C ASN A 262 19.10 0.29 -6.01
N SER A 263 18.24 0.83 -6.85
CA SER A 263 17.06 0.16 -7.40
C SER A 263 17.13 0.02 -8.93
N SER A 264 18.28 0.33 -9.56
CA SER A 264 18.41 0.26 -11.02
C SER A 264 18.17 -1.14 -11.59
N PHE A 265 18.45 -2.20 -10.81
CA PHE A 265 18.18 -3.57 -11.23
C PHE A 265 16.68 -3.91 -11.29
N LEU A 266 15.83 -3.15 -10.60
CA LEU A 266 14.37 -3.34 -10.59
C LEU A 266 13.67 -2.74 -11.81
N ILE A 267 14.33 -1.81 -12.51
CA ILE A 267 13.82 -1.19 -13.74
C ILE A 267 13.42 -2.22 -14.79
N ALA A 268 14.22 -3.28 -14.94
CA ALA A 268 13.95 -4.36 -15.90
C ALA A 268 12.59 -5.05 -15.63
N ASN A 269 12.12 -5.03 -14.39
CA ASN A 269 10.83 -5.57 -13.99
C ASN A 269 9.75 -4.47 -13.80
N LYS A 270 10.07 -3.20 -14.12
CA LYS A 270 9.15 -2.05 -14.08
C LYS A 270 8.60 -1.72 -12.68
N GLY A 271 9.43 -1.79 -11.64
CA GLY A 271 9.04 -1.41 -10.28
C GLY A 271 10.21 -0.90 -9.46
N ALA A 272 9.94 -0.52 -8.19
CA ALA A 272 10.95 -0.11 -7.23
C ALA A 272 10.63 -0.66 -5.83
N ILE A 273 11.17 -0.04 -4.77
CA ILE A 273 11.15 -0.54 -3.40
C ILE A 273 9.72 -0.68 -2.86
N HIS A 274 8.84 0.29 -3.13
CA HIS A 274 7.47 0.24 -2.66
C HIS A 274 6.72 -0.97 -3.25
N CYS A 275 6.89 -1.26 -4.54
CA CYS A 275 6.25 -2.41 -5.19
C CYS A 275 6.61 -3.77 -4.54
N MET A 276 7.83 -3.91 -4.03
CA MET A 276 8.31 -5.17 -3.41
C MET A 276 7.96 -5.31 -1.92
N THR A 277 7.33 -4.30 -1.33
CA THR A 277 7.10 -4.22 0.12
C THR A 277 5.65 -3.95 0.44
N MET A 278 5.16 -4.57 1.52
CA MET A 278 3.82 -4.31 2.06
C MET A 278 3.90 -4.17 3.58
N THR A 279 3.25 -3.15 4.13
CA THR A 279 3.24 -2.89 5.57
C THR A 279 1.86 -3.14 6.17
N TYR A 280 1.84 -3.61 7.41
CA TYR A 280 0.60 -3.80 8.16
C TYR A 280 0.68 -3.23 9.59
N PRO A 281 -0.47 -2.79 10.14
CA PRO A 281 -0.56 -2.35 11.53
C PRO A 281 -0.26 -3.45 12.53
#